data_AF-A0AAP0DG54-F1
#
_entry.id   AF-A0AAP0DG54-F1
#
_cell.length_a   1.000
_cell.length_b   1.000
_cell.length_c   1.000
_cell.angle_alpha   90.00
_cell.angle_beta   90.00
_cell.angle_gamma   90.00
#
_symmetry.space_group_name_H-M   'P 1'
#
loop_
_entity.id
_entity.type
_entity.pdbx_description
1 polymer ?
#
loop_
_entity_poly.entity_id
_entity_poly.type
_entity_poly.pdbx_seq_one_letter_code
_entity_poly.pdbx_strand_id
1 'polypeptide(L)'
;MTGSMEPYLKKLRVYAGGIRLLSADYGSSEGWIGANVNPNLPPEMTSFTVLPNIGYFEFLPLDSVEPELVGLTDVMLGEEYEVVVTNVAGLYRYRLGDVVKVVGFHNSTPKLQFVCRRNLMLTINIDKNTEKDLQLAVETSAKLLIKEKLEVVDFTSHVDLTTEPGHYVIFWEVSGDASEAVLKECCNILDKSFVDAGYVSSRKVKAIGPLELRVLKRGTFQKILDHYVGLGSALNQFKTPRCVGPTNQRVLQILCNNVAKSHVSSTFD
;
A
#
# COMPACT_ATOMS: atom_id res chain seq x y z
N MET A 1 4.77 -11.68 -5.39
CA MET A 1 5.13 -10.33 -4.90
C MET A 1 4.26 -9.31 -5.62
N THR A 2 3.15 -8.92 -5.00
CA THR A 2 2.16 -7.94 -5.49
C THR A 2 1.70 -7.07 -4.31
N GLY A 3 1.09 -5.92 -4.57
CA GLY A 3 0.58 -5.03 -3.53
C GLY A 3 1.69 -4.55 -2.59
N SER A 4 1.47 -4.62 -1.27
CA SER A 4 2.43 -4.14 -0.26
C SER A 4 3.80 -4.83 -0.21
N MET A 5 3.96 -5.88 -1.01
CA MET A 5 5.22 -6.60 -1.18
C MET A 5 6.03 -6.14 -2.40
N GLU A 6 5.45 -5.34 -3.30
CA GLU A 6 6.14 -4.74 -4.45
C GLU A 6 7.41 -3.94 -4.08
N PRO A 7 7.47 -3.17 -2.97
CA PRO A 7 8.65 -2.38 -2.63
C PRO A 7 9.91 -3.25 -2.42
N TYR A 8 9.73 -4.47 -1.92
CA TYR A 8 10.82 -5.40 -1.67
C TYR A 8 11.31 -6.11 -2.95
N LEU A 9 10.56 -6.04 -4.05
CA LEU A 9 10.85 -6.78 -5.28
C LEU A 9 12.24 -6.45 -5.84
N LYS A 10 12.60 -5.16 -5.86
CA LYS A 10 13.90 -4.70 -6.37
C LYS A 10 15.06 -5.28 -5.55
N LYS A 11 14.95 -5.22 -4.21
CA LYS A 11 15.97 -5.73 -3.29
C LYS A 11 16.05 -7.25 -3.36
N LEU A 12 14.91 -7.93 -3.43
CA LEU A 12 14.85 -9.39 -3.56
C LEU A 12 15.50 -9.87 -4.86
N ARG A 13 15.35 -9.17 -5.99
CA ARG A 13 16.03 -9.51 -7.25
C ARG A 13 17.55 -9.48 -7.15
N VAL A 14 18.10 -8.54 -6.39
CA VAL A 14 19.55 -8.45 -6.16
C VAL A 14 20.03 -9.69 -5.41
N TYR A 15 19.36 -10.04 -4.31
CA TYR A 15 19.73 -11.22 -3.52
C TYR A 15 19.44 -12.55 -4.21
N ALA A 16 18.38 -12.60 -5.02
CA ALA A 16 18.00 -13.79 -5.78
C ALA A 16 19.00 -14.15 -6.89
N GLY A 17 19.91 -13.24 -7.27
CA GLY A 17 20.99 -13.55 -8.22
C GLY A 17 20.49 -14.02 -9.60
N GLY A 18 19.34 -13.53 -10.05
CA GLY A 18 18.72 -13.94 -11.32
C GLY A 18 17.74 -15.12 -11.21
N ILE A 19 17.54 -15.69 -10.01
CA ILE A 19 16.46 -16.65 -9.78
C ILE A 19 15.12 -15.97 -10.02
N ARG A 20 14.25 -16.67 -10.74
CA ARG A 20 12.90 -16.25 -11.05
C ARG A 20 12.08 -16.06 -9.78
N LEU A 21 11.48 -14.89 -9.62
CA LEU A 21 10.54 -14.61 -8.53
C LEU A 21 9.12 -14.94 -8.96
N LEU A 22 8.42 -15.72 -8.15
CA LEU A 22 7.08 -16.23 -8.43
C LEU A 22 6.06 -15.66 -7.43
N SER A 23 4.89 -15.26 -7.93
CA SER A 23 3.68 -15.08 -7.14
C SER A 23 2.79 -16.30 -7.38
N ALA A 24 2.63 -17.17 -6.39
CA ALA A 24 1.90 -18.43 -6.56
C ALA A 24 0.38 -18.23 -6.46
N ASP A 25 -0.09 -17.76 -5.30
CA ASP A 25 -1.50 -17.80 -4.96
C ASP A 25 -1.98 -16.48 -4.37
N TYR A 26 -3.31 -16.28 -4.39
CA TYR A 26 -4.00 -15.16 -3.78
C TYR A 26 -5.03 -15.69 -2.78
N GLY A 27 -4.82 -15.33 -1.51
CA GLY A 27 -5.63 -15.75 -0.37
C GLY A 27 -5.48 -14.80 0.80
N SER A 28 -6.38 -14.94 1.76
CA SER A 28 -6.37 -14.24 3.05
C SER A 28 -6.76 -15.20 4.18
N SER A 29 -6.77 -14.72 5.42
CA SER A 29 -7.25 -15.50 6.57
C SER A 29 -8.72 -15.88 6.46
N GLU A 30 -9.49 -15.08 5.71
CA GLU A 30 -10.91 -15.28 5.41
C GLU A 30 -11.15 -16.35 4.33
N GLY A 31 -10.13 -16.72 3.55
CA GLY A 31 -10.23 -17.78 2.55
C GLY A 31 -9.28 -17.61 1.37
N TRP A 32 -9.18 -18.65 0.56
CA TRP A 32 -8.49 -18.57 -0.73
C TRP A 32 -9.37 -17.87 -1.77
N ILE A 33 -8.76 -17.16 -2.72
CA ILE A 33 -9.47 -16.50 -3.83
C ILE A 33 -9.06 -17.10 -5.18
N GLY A 34 -7.75 -17.19 -5.44
CA GLY A 34 -7.27 -17.55 -6.76
C GLY A 34 -5.83 -18.02 -6.80
N ALA A 35 -5.44 -18.55 -7.96
CA ALA A 35 -4.08 -19.03 -8.22
C ALA A 35 -3.51 -18.40 -9.48
N ASN A 36 -2.18 -18.25 -9.54
CA ASN A 36 -1.49 -17.77 -10.73
C ASN A 36 -1.30 -18.92 -11.73
N VAL A 37 -2.15 -18.96 -12.75
CA VAL A 37 -2.07 -19.95 -13.85
C VAL A 37 -0.96 -19.64 -14.86
N ASN A 38 -0.34 -18.46 -14.77
CA ASN A 38 0.76 -18.02 -15.61
C ASN A 38 2.01 -17.72 -14.76
N PRO A 39 2.60 -18.74 -14.12
CA PRO A 39 3.80 -18.58 -13.30
C PRO A 39 4.98 -18.03 -14.11
N ASN A 40 4.87 -18.11 -15.44
CA ASN A 40 5.86 -17.66 -16.41
C ASN A 40 5.93 -16.15 -16.65
N LEU A 41 5.01 -15.37 -16.07
CA LEU A 41 5.06 -13.91 -16.15
C LEU A 41 5.96 -13.29 -15.05
N PRO A 42 6.51 -12.09 -15.29
CA PRO A 42 7.21 -11.34 -14.25
C PRO A 42 6.25 -10.89 -13.14
N PRO A 43 6.73 -10.66 -11.90
CA PRO A 43 5.90 -10.24 -10.78
C PRO A 43 4.98 -9.04 -11.06
N GLU A 44 5.44 -8.07 -11.85
CA GLU A 44 4.69 -6.87 -12.26
C GLU A 44 3.46 -7.17 -13.12
N MET A 45 3.44 -8.32 -13.79
CA MET A 45 2.33 -8.79 -14.62
C MET A 45 1.57 -9.94 -13.97
N THR A 46 1.76 -10.14 -12.65
CA THR A 46 1.05 -11.18 -11.91
C THR A 46 -0.45 -10.92 -11.97
N SER A 47 -1.20 -11.96 -12.33
CA SER A 47 -2.65 -12.00 -12.15
C SER A 47 -3.06 -13.34 -11.55
N PHE A 48 -4.14 -13.33 -10.78
CA PHE A 48 -4.66 -14.48 -10.09
C PHE A 48 -6.00 -14.86 -10.68
N THR A 49 -6.11 -16.10 -11.17
CA THR A 49 -7.35 -16.64 -11.70
C THR A 49 -8.21 -17.12 -10.55
N VAL A 50 -9.44 -16.63 -10.45
CA VAL A 50 -10.35 -17.01 -9.37
C VAL A 50 -10.66 -18.50 -9.47
N LEU A 51 -10.66 -19.19 -8.34
CA LEU A 51 -11.07 -20.58 -8.26
C LEU A 51 -12.56 -20.62 -7.87
N PRO A 52 -13.49 -20.94 -8.78
CA PRO A 52 -14.93 -20.78 -8.50
C PRO A 52 -15.49 -21.79 -7.50
N ASN A 53 -14.77 -22.86 -7.21
CA ASN A 53 -15.23 -23.97 -6.36
C ASN A 53 -14.91 -23.80 -4.87
N ILE A 54 -14.12 -22.79 -4.49
CA ILE A 54 -13.66 -22.59 -3.10
C ILE A 54 -14.50 -21.55 -2.33
N GLY A 55 -15.41 -20.86 -3.01
CA GLY A 55 -16.29 -19.86 -2.43
C GLY A 55 -17.23 -19.28 -3.48
N TYR A 56 -18.24 -18.56 -3.03
CA TYR A 56 -19.08 -17.74 -3.90
C TYR A 56 -18.55 -16.30 -3.87
N PHE A 57 -18.17 -15.80 -5.04
CA PHE A 57 -17.49 -14.52 -5.20
C PHE A 57 -18.40 -13.53 -5.92
N GLU A 58 -18.57 -12.38 -5.29
CA GLU A 58 -19.26 -11.21 -5.82
C GLU A 58 -18.27 -10.04 -5.86
N PHE A 59 -18.56 -9.05 -6.70
CA PHE A 59 -17.67 -7.91 -6.93
C PHE A 59 -18.47 -6.62 -6.82
N LEU A 60 -17.99 -5.70 -5.99
CA LEU A 60 -18.60 -4.39 -5.79
C LEU A 60 -17.87 -3.35 -6.66
N PRO A 61 -18.51 -2.75 -7.69
CA PRO A 61 -17.88 -1.73 -8.53
C PRO A 61 -17.47 -0.50 -7.70
N LEU A 62 -16.30 0.07 -7.98
CA LEU A 62 -15.82 1.26 -7.25
C LEU A 62 -16.36 2.59 -7.82
N ASP A 63 -16.65 2.65 -9.12
CA ASP A 63 -17.02 3.88 -9.82
C ASP A 63 -18.54 4.08 -9.99
N SER A 64 -19.38 3.28 -9.32
CA SER A 64 -20.85 3.41 -9.38
C SER A 64 -21.40 4.24 -8.22
N VAL A 65 -22.37 5.12 -8.51
CA VAL A 65 -23.11 5.94 -7.53
C VAL A 65 -24.02 5.08 -6.66
N GLU A 66 -24.60 4.02 -7.23
CA GLU A 66 -25.35 2.97 -6.54
C GLU A 66 -24.78 1.62 -6.97
N PRO A 67 -23.70 1.14 -6.31
CA PRO A 67 -23.01 -0.06 -6.74
C PRO A 67 -23.81 -1.30 -6.35
N GLU A 68 -24.36 -2.00 -7.34
CA GLU A 68 -24.87 -3.35 -7.19
C GLU A 68 -23.74 -4.37 -7.29
N LEU A 69 -23.83 -5.47 -6.54
CA LEU A 69 -22.88 -6.55 -6.64
C LEU A 69 -23.04 -7.25 -8.00
N VAL A 70 -21.92 -7.48 -8.67
CA VAL A 70 -21.87 -8.27 -9.90
C VAL A 70 -21.34 -9.67 -9.62
N GLY A 71 -21.87 -10.66 -10.34
CA GLY A 71 -21.41 -12.04 -10.24
C GLY A 71 -20.01 -12.23 -10.79
N LEU A 72 -19.39 -13.37 -10.47
CA LEU A 72 -18.02 -13.71 -10.89
C LEU A 72 -17.77 -13.58 -12.40
N THR A 73 -18.76 -13.87 -13.23
CA THR A 73 -18.65 -13.83 -14.69
C THR A 73 -19.11 -12.51 -15.31
N ASP A 74 -19.74 -11.64 -14.54
CA ASP A 74 -20.35 -10.40 -15.02
C ASP A 74 -19.44 -9.18 -14.83
N VAL A 75 -18.23 -9.41 -14.32
CA VAL A 75 -17.21 -8.37 -14.19
C VAL A 75 -16.71 -7.92 -15.57
N MET A 76 -16.39 -6.64 -15.68
CA MET A 76 -15.94 -6.02 -16.94
C MET A 76 -14.41 -5.92 -16.97
N LEU A 77 -13.83 -6.15 -18.15
CA LEU A 77 -12.39 -6.03 -18.37
C LEU A 77 -11.93 -4.58 -18.15
N GLY A 78 -10.88 -4.40 -17.36
CA GLY A 78 -10.27 -3.09 -17.10
C GLY A 78 -10.88 -2.36 -15.90
N GLU A 79 -12.03 -2.81 -15.40
CA GLU A 79 -12.69 -2.21 -14.24
C GLU A 79 -12.11 -2.69 -12.91
N GLU A 80 -12.30 -1.86 -11.89
CA GLU A 80 -11.86 -2.10 -10.52
C GLU A 80 -13.04 -2.41 -9.59
N TYR A 81 -12.87 -3.45 -8.78
CA TYR A 81 -13.90 -3.96 -7.89
C TYR A 81 -13.33 -4.24 -6.51
N GLU A 82 -14.18 -4.12 -5.49
CA GLU A 82 -13.91 -4.71 -4.19
C GLU A 82 -14.45 -6.15 -4.14
N VAL A 83 -13.61 -7.07 -3.64
CA VAL A 83 -13.97 -8.50 -3.53
C VAL A 83 -14.92 -8.72 -2.36
N VAL A 84 -16.03 -9.40 -2.64
CA VAL A 84 -17.01 -9.85 -1.65
C VAL A 84 -17.07 -11.38 -1.68
N VAL A 85 -16.88 -12.01 -0.53
CA VAL A 85 -16.79 -13.48 -0.41
C VAL A 85 -17.91 -14.04 0.44
N THR A 86 -18.48 -15.15 -0.03
CA THR A 86 -19.30 -16.05 0.76
C THR A 86 -18.65 -17.44 0.80
N ASN A 87 -18.47 -18.03 1.99
CA ASN A 87 -17.79 -19.31 2.14
C ASN A 87 -18.43 -20.22 3.20
N VAL A 88 -17.95 -21.47 3.25
CA VAL A 88 -18.43 -22.49 4.19
C VAL A 88 -18.03 -22.25 5.65
N ALA A 89 -17.13 -21.30 5.91
CA ALA A 89 -16.70 -20.93 7.25
C ALA A 89 -17.62 -19.89 7.91
N GLY A 90 -18.75 -19.53 7.27
CA GLY A 90 -19.77 -18.64 7.83
C GLY A 90 -19.58 -17.17 7.49
N LEU A 91 -18.67 -16.82 6.58
CA LEU A 91 -18.63 -15.49 5.98
C LEU A 91 -19.68 -15.41 4.87
N TYR A 92 -20.65 -14.52 5.00
CA TYR A 92 -21.73 -14.32 4.03
C TYR A 92 -21.74 -12.89 3.53
N ARG A 93 -21.57 -12.71 2.21
CA ARG A 93 -21.39 -11.40 1.55
C ARG A 93 -20.39 -10.51 2.29
N TYR A 94 -19.31 -11.12 2.77
CA TYR A 94 -18.29 -10.44 3.55
C TYR A 94 -17.40 -9.62 2.63
N ARG A 95 -17.31 -8.31 2.89
CA ARG A 95 -16.45 -7.39 2.18
C ARG A 95 -15.00 -7.60 2.61
N LEU A 96 -14.19 -8.18 1.72
CA LEU A 96 -12.78 -8.46 2.02
C LEU A 96 -11.96 -7.16 2.16
N GLY A 97 -12.44 -6.09 1.53
CA GLY A 97 -11.75 -4.80 1.46
C GLY A 97 -10.60 -4.78 0.44
N ASP A 98 -10.32 -5.88 -0.24
CA ASP A 98 -9.31 -5.95 -1.29
C ASP A 98 -9.91 -5.42 -2.61
N VAL A 99 -9.20 -4.45 -3.20
CA VAL A 99 -9.51 -3.87 -4.51
C VAL A 99 -8.69 -4.60 -5.57
N VAL A 100 -9.38 -5.07 -6.60
CA VAL A 100 -8.81 -5.84 -7.70
C VAL A 100 -9.23 -5.25 -9.04
N LYS A 101 -8.33 -5.32 -10.01
CA LYS A 101 -8.60 -4.96 -11.40
C LYS A 101 -8.77 -6.22 -12.23
N VAL A 102 -9.79 -6.28 -13.08
CA VAL A 102 -9.95 -7.38 -14.03
C VAL A 102 -9.02 -7.13 -15.21
N VAL A 103 -8.02 -8.00 -15.37
CA VAL A 103 -6.99 -7.84 -16.43
C VAL A 103 -7.13 -8.86 -17.56
N GLY A 104 -8.12 -9.75 -17.46
CA GLY A 104 -8.41 -10.74 -18.47
C GLY A 104 -9.26 -11.86 -17.92
N PHE A 105 -9.39 -12.93 -18.71
CA PHE A 105 -10.11 -14.13 -18.32
C PHE A 105 -9.25 -15.37 -18.60
N HIS A 106 -9.46 -16.42 -17.82
CA HIS A 106 -9.02 -17.77 -18.11
C HIS A 106 -10.27 -18.60 -18.38
N ASN A 107 -10.54 -18.92 -19.65
CA ASN A 107 -11.87 -19.36 -20.08
C ASN A 107 -12.93 -18.34 -19.63
N SER A 108 -13.90 -18.74 -18.81
CA SER A 108 -14.96 -17.87 -18.30
C SER A 108 -14.68 -17.25 -16.93
N THR A 109 -13.60 -17.62 -16.24
CA THR A 109 -13.30 -17.08 -14.90
C THR A 109 -12.32 -15.90 -14.98
N PRO A 110 -12.53 -14.81 -14.22
CA PRO A 110 -11.70 -13.61 -14.32
C PRO A 110 -10.29 -13.83 -13.77
N LYS A 111 -9.35 -13.11 -14.37
CA LYS A 111 -7.99 -12.89 -13.88
C LYS A 111 -7.93 -11.55 -13.17
N LEU A 112 -7.62 -11.59 -11.89
CA LEU A 112 -7.58 -10.45 -11.01
C LEU A 112 -6.14 -9.99 -10.81
N GLN A 113 -5.87 -8.72 -11.03
CA GLN A 113 -4.66 -8.06 -10.54
C GLN A 113 -4.99 -7.37 -9.22
N PHE A 114 -4.24 -7.67 -8.17
CA PHE A 114 -4.39 -6.98 -6.89
C PHE A 114 -3.94 -5.53 -7.03
N VAL A 115 -4.79 -4.59 -6.60
CA VAL A 115 -4.49 -3.15 -6.64
C VAL A 115 -4.08 -2.68 -5.25
N CYS A 116 -4.99 -2.73 -4.29
CA CYS A 116 -4.76 -2.27 -2.92
C CYS A 116 -5.80 -2.85 -1.96
N ARG A 117 -5.72 -2.50 -0.68
CA ARG A 117 -6.81 -2.70 0.29
C ARG A 117 -7.47 -1.36 0.57
N ARG A 118 -8.79 -1.26 0.39
CA ARG A 118 -9.59 -0.02 0.39
C ARG A 118 -9.36 0.86 1.63
N ASN A 119 -9.16 0.24 2.80
CA ASN A 119 -8.93 0.95 4.07
C ASN A 119 -7.50 1.47 4.25
N LEU A 120 -6.65 1.43 3.22
CA LEU A 120 -5.24 1.86 3.24
C LEU A 120 -4.96 3.02 2.27
N MET A 121 -5.91 3.93 2.06
CA MET A 121 -5.69 5.17 1.28
C MET A 121 -5.39 6.35 2.21
N LEU A 122 -4.55 7.27 1.74
CA LEU A 122 -4.37 8.58 2.35
C LEU A 122 -5.40 9.55 1.74
N THR A 123 -6.22 10.15 2.61
CA THR A 123 -7.25 11.12 2.24
C THR A 123 -7.45 12.10 3.40
N ILE A 124 -7.47 13.41 3.12
CA ILE A 124 -7.89 14.44 4.09
C ILE A 124 -9.15 15.16 3.62
N ASN A 125 -9.24 15.49 2.35
CA ASN A 125 -10.31 16.25 1.73
C ASN A 125 -10.86 15.47 0.52
N ILE A 126 -10.68 16.00 -0.70
CA ILE A 126 -11.10 15.35 -1.96
C ILE A 126 -10.03 14.43 -2.55
N ASP A 127 -8.83 14.41 -1.94
CA ASP A 127 -7.66 13.66 -2.36
C ASP A 127 -7.83 12.16 -2.14
N LYS A 128 -7.35 11.35 -3.09
CA LYS A 128 -7.39 9.89 -3.01
C LYS A 128 -6.04 9.33 -3.40
N ASN A 129 -5.12 9.28 -2.44
CA ASN A 129 -3.79 8.73 -2.68
C ASN A 129 -3.73 7.26 -2.23
N THR A 130 -3.42 6.39 -3.18
CA THR A 130 -3.31 4.95 -2.95
C THR A 130 -1.94 4.58 -2.39
N GLU A 131 -1.81 3.34 -1.92
CA GLU A 131 -0.53 2.75 -1.56
C GLU A 131 0.50 2.82 -2.72
N LYS A 132 0.04 2.70 -3.96
CA LYS A 132 0.89 2.79 -5.15
C LYS A 132 1.42 4.20 -5.36
N ASP A 133 0.60 5.22 -5.11
CA ASP A 133 1.01 6.63 -5.23
C ASP A 133 2.07 6.95 -4.18
N LEU A 134 1.86 6.47 -2.94
CA LEU A 134 2.85 6.58 -1.88
C LEU A 134 4.16 5.85 -2.24
N GLN A 135 4.09 4.63 -2.76
CA GLN A 135 5.26 3.87 -3.21
C GLN A 135 6.06 4.66 -4.27
N LEU A 136 5.37 5.19 -5.29
CA LEU A 136 6.01 5.97 -6.35
C LEU A 136 6.65 7.26 -5.82
N ALA A 137 5.99 7.94 -4.88
CA ALA A 137 6.51 9.13 -4.22
C ALA A 137 7.80 8.82 -3.44
N VAL A 138 7.80 7.73 -2.67
CA VAL A 138 8.97 7.28 -1.91
C VAL A 138 10.11 6.88 -2.85
N GLU A 139 9.84 6.11 -3.91
CA GLU A 139 10.86 5.73 -4.90
C GLU A 139 11.48 6.93 -5.60
N THR A 140 10.69 7.95 -5.91
CA THR A 140 11.15 9.17 -6.57
C THR A 140 12.05 9.98 -5.64
N SER A 141 11.64 10.15 -4.39
CA SER A 141 12.40 10.89 -3.38
C SER A 141 13.67 10.15 -2.91
N ALA A 142 13.59 8.83 -2.75
CA ALA A 142 14.71 7.98 -2.30
C ALA A 142 15.90 7.97 -3.28
N LYS A 143 15.71 8.38 -4.55
CA LYS A 143 16.82 8.56 -5.50
C LYS A 143 17.88 9.55 -5.01
N LEU A 144 17.51 10.52 -4.19
CA LEU A 144 18.47 11.47 -3.61
C LEU A 144 19.42 10.82 -2.61
N LEU A 145 18.93 9.84 -1.84
CA LEU A 145 19.73 9.12 -0.83
C LEU A 145 20.85 8.28 -1.46
N ILE A 146 20.73 7.93 -2.74
CA ILE A 146 21.76 7.20 -3.49
C ILE A 146 23.08 7.98 -3.49
N LYS A 147 23.04 9.33 -3.53
CA LYS A 147 24.24 10.19 -3.51
C LYS A 147 25.03 10.03 -2.21
N GLU A 148 24.35 9.75 -1.10
CA GLU A 148 24.95 9.52 0.22
C GLU A 148 25.20 8.01 0.49
N LYS A 149 24.99 7.13 -0.49
CA LYS A 149 25.06 5.67 -0.34
C LYS A 149 24.09 5.13 0.73
N LEU A 150 22.95 5.79 0.90
CA LEU A 150 21.89 5.41 1.81
C LEU A 150 20.70 4.83 1.05
N GLU A 151 19.93 3.97 1.70
CA GLU A 151 18.68 3.44 1.17
C GLU A 151 17.54 3.60 2.19
N VAL A 152 16.30 3.72 1.71
CA VAL A 152 15.13 3.55 2.56
C VAL A 152 14.98 2.06 2.83
N VAL A 153 15.06 1.66 4.09
CA VAL A 153 14.91 0.26 4.54
C VAL A 153 13.44 -0.15 4.45
N ASP A 154 12.56 0.68 5.02
CA ASP A 154 11.12 0.50 4.96
C ASP A 154 10.42 1.83 5.24
N PHE A 155 9.12 1.92 4.93
CA PHE A 155 8.35 3.15 5.10
C PHE A 155 6.86 2.88 5.38
N THR A 156 6.21 3.86 6.00
CA THR A 156 4.75 3.87 6.17
C THR A 156 4.25 5.31 6.19
N SER A 157 2.95 5.52 6.25
CA SER A 157 2.32 6.83 6.25
C SER A 157 1.15 6.91 7.22
N HIS A 158 0.77 8.13 7.56
CA HIS A 158 -0.35 8.44 8.43
C HIS A 158 -0.94 9.80 8.02
N VAL A 159 -2.23 9.99 8.26
CA VAL A 159 -2.89 11.29 8.15
C VAL A 159 -2.98 11.90 9.54
N ASP A 160 -2.24 12.99 9.77
CA ASP A 160 -2.28 13.72 11.03
C ASP A 160 -3.34 14.81 10.97
N LEU A 161 -4.43 14.60 11.72
CA LEU A 161 -5.55 15.53 11.87
C LEU A 161 -5.49 16.31 13.18
N THR A 162 -4.39 16.20 13.95
CA THR A 162 -4.23 16.96 15.19
C THR A 162 -3.88 18.43 14.93
N THR A 163 -3.38 18.73 13.73
CA THR A 163 -3.12 20.09 13.25
C THR A 163 -4.26 20.57 12.35
N GLU A 164 -4.47 21.89 12.28
CA GLU A 164 -5.41 22.51 11.35
C GLU A 164 -4.66 23.48 10.43
N PRO A 165 -4.60 23.23 9.11
CA PRO A 165 -5.14 22.06 8.40
C PRO A 165 -4.38 20.75 8.72
N GLY A 166 -5.06 19.61 8.59
CA GLY A 166 -4.43 18.29 8.70
C GLY A 166 -3.42 18.06 7.58
N HIS A 167 -2.46 17.16 7.77
CA HIS A 167 -1.39 16.93 6.82
C HIS A 167 -0.94 15.46 6.74
N TYR A 168 -0.21 15.13 5.68
CA TYR A 168 0.35 13.80 5.48
C TYR A 168 1.65 13.66 6.24
N VAL A 169 1.81 12.57 6.97
CA VAL A 169 3.05 12.19 7.65
C VAL A 169 3.59 10.92 7.02
N ILE A 170 4.80 10.97 6.49
CA ILE A 170 5.52 9.82 5.93
C ILE A 170 6.65 9.45 6.88
N PHE A 171 6.70 8.19 7.27
CA PHE A 171 7.73 7.65 8.14
C PHE A 171 8.74 6.84 7.33
N TRP A 172 10.02 7.15 7.45
CA TRP A 172 11.12 6.43 6.79
C TRP A 172 12.06 5.81 7.82
N GLU A 173 12.33 4.52 7.70
CA GLU A 173 13.52 3.93 8.33
C GLU A 173 14.64 3.91 7.28
N VAL A 174 15.76 4.56 7.58
CA VAL A 174 16.86 4.74 6.63
C VAL A 174 18.07 3.90 7.03
N SER A 175 18.71 3.36 6.00
CA SER A 175 20.13 3.13 5.80
C SER A 175 21.09 3.43 6.93
N GLY A 176 21.07 4.70 7.34
CA GLY A 176 22.01 5.40 8.19
C GLY A 176 21.63 6.88 8.25
N ASP A 177 22.55 7.70 8.73
CA ASP A 177 22.26 9.11 9.00
C ASP A 177 22.43 9.95 7.74
N ALA A 178 21.31 10.34 7.16
CA ALA A 178 21.26 11.30 6.06
C ALA A 178 21.44 12.75 6.58
N SER A 179 22.03 13.60 5.74
CA SER A 179 22.14 15.04 6.04
C SER A 179 20.77 15.72 6.05
N GLU A 180 20.60 16.74 6.90
CA GLU A 180 19.32 17.46 7.02
C GLU A 180 18.90 18.15 5.72
N ALA A 181 19.86 18.65 4.94
CA ALA A 181 19.61 19.26 3.65
C ALA A 181 19.03 18.24 2.65
N VAL A 182 19.58 17.03 2.60
CA VAL A 182 19.06 15.96 1.74
C VAL A 182 17.67 15.50 2.20
N LEU A 183 17.46 15.35 3.51
CA LEU A 183 16.14 14.97 4.04
C LEU A 183 15.06 16.02 3.79
N LYS A 184 15.39 17.31 3.92
CA LYS A 184 14.47 18.40 3.59
C LYS A 184 14.11 18.36 2.10
N GLU A 185 15.08 18.15 1.22
CA GLU A 185 14.82 18.04 -0.21
C GLU A 185 14.02 16.77 -0.55
N CYS A 186 14.30 15.64 0.11
CA CYS A 186 13.48 14.43 0.02
C CYS A 186 12.03 14.71 0.41
N CYS A 187 11.79 15.48 1.48
CA CYS A 187 10.46 15.88 1.91
C CYS A 187 9.74 16.72 0.85
N ASN A 188 10.44 17.67 0.23
CA ASN A 188 9.89 18.51 -0.85
C ASN A 188 9.50 17.66 -2.07
N ILE A 189 10.37 16.72 -2.47
CA ILE A 189 10.10 15.81 -3.58
C ILE A 189 8.93 14.86 -3.27
N LEU A 190 8.82 14.37 -2.03
CA LEU A 190 7.68 13.56 -1.60
C LEU A 190 6.36 14.32 -1.82
N ASP A 191 6.26 15.55 -1.31
CA ASP A 191 5.08 16.40 -1.46
C ASP A 191 4.74 16.66 -2.94
N LYS A 192 5.77 16.87 -3.78
CA LYS A 192 5.60 17.09 -5.22
C LYS A 192 5.19 15.83 -6.01
N SER A 193 5.52 14.65 -5.50
CA SER A 193 5.33 13.39 -6.23
C SER A 193 3.91 12.86 -6.18
N PHE A 194 3.07 13.37 -5.26
CA PHE A 194 1.64 13.11 -5.29
C PHE A 194 0.99 13.92 -6.42
N VAL A 195 0.65 13.23 -7.51
CA VAL A 195 0.10 13.82 -8.74
C VAL A 195 -1.42 13.90 -8.76
N ASP A 196 -2.10 13.34 -7.75
CA ASP A 196 -3.56 13.42 -7.62
C ASP A 196 -4.02 14.89 -7.63
N ALA A 197 -4.99 15.19 -8.50
CA ALA A 197 -5.50 16.55 -8.66
C ALA A 197 -6.12 17.08 -7.37
N GLY A 198 -6.76 16.20 -6.58
CA GLY A 198 -7.33 16.54 -5.28
C GLY A 198 -6.27 16.98 -4.28
N TYR A 199 -5.17 16.23 -4.19
CA TYR A 199 -4.03 16.55 -3.33
C TYR A 199 -3.36 17.87 -3.73
N VAL A 200 -2.99 18.00 -5.01
CA VAL A 200 -2.28 19.19 -5.52
C VAL A 200 -3.13 20.46 -5.34
N SER A 201 -4.42 20.39 -5.65
CA SER A 201 -5.33 21.52 -5.47
C SER A 201 -5.46 21.90 -3.99
N SER A 202 -5.69 20.91 -3.12
CA SER A 202 -5.86 21.13 -1.68
C SER A 202 -4.61 21.67 -1.00
N ARG A 203 -3.41 21.23 -1.41
CA ARG A 203 -2.12 21.78 -0.94
C ARG A 203 -1.94 23.23 -1.36
N LYS A 204 -2.26 23.58 -2.61
CA LYS A 204 -2.15 24.96 -3.13
C LYS A 204 -3.10 25.94 -2.45
N VAL A 205 -4.33 25.52 -2.15
CA VAL A 205 -5.30 26.35 -1.43
C VAL A 205 -5.17 26.27 0.10
N LYS A 206 -4.12 25.59 0.60
CA LYS A 206 -3.83 25.41 2.03
C LYS A 206 -4.96 24.72 2.82
N ALA A 207 -5.77 23.90 2.15
CA ALA A 207 -6.74 23.01 2.78
C ALA A 207 -6.09 21.74 3.35
N ILE A 208 -4.93 21.35 2.80
CA ILE A 208 -4.04 20.32 3.38
C ILE A 208 -2.73 21.00 3.77
N GLY A 209 -2.28 20.75 5.01
CA GLY A 209 -1.02 21.26 5.53
C GLY A 209 0.20 20.66 4.83
N PRO A 210 1.40 21.23 5.06
CA PRO A 210 2.62 20.73 4.44
C PRO A 210 2.95 19.31 4.87
N LEU A 211 3.31 18.46 3.90
CA LEU A 211 3.71 17.08 4.15
C LEU A 211 4.90 17.03 5.10
N GLU A 212 4.86 16.12 6.07
CA GLU A 212 5.93 15.90 7.03
C GLU A 212 6.64 14.56 6.76
N LEU A 213 7.96 14.59 6.65
CA LEU A 213 8.83 13.42 6.63
C LEU A 213 9.44 13.21 8.03
N ARG A 214 9.06 12.11 8.69
CA ARG A 214 9.61 11.67 9.98
C ARG A 214 10.58 10.51 9.76
N VAL A 215 11.86 10.75 10.03
CA VAL A 215 12.91 9.71 9.94
C VAL A 215 12.95 8.94 11.25
N LEU A 216 12.87 7.62 11.15
CA LEU A 216 12.81 6.68 12.26
C LEU A 216 14.21 6.14 12.63
N LYS A 217 14.38 5.77 13.89
CA LYS A 217 15.53 4.99 14.36
C LYS A 217 15.53 3.60 13.70
N ARG A 218 16.72 3.05 13.44
CA ARG A 218 16.86 1.68 12.90
C ARG A 218 16.21 0.64 13.83
N GLY A 219 15.57 -0.36 13.24
CA GLY A 219 14.83 -1.42 13.93
C GLY A 219 13.42 -0.99 14.38
N THR A 220 12.88 0.13 13.90
CA THR A 220 11.52 0.55 14.25
C THR A 220 10.49 -0.38 13.61
N PHE A 221 10.67 -0.73 12.33
CA PHE A 221 9.77 -1.68 11.66
C PHE A 221 9.90 -3.10 12.23
N GLN A 222 11.07 -3.47 12.75
CA GLN A 222 11.23 -4.72 13.50
C GLN A 222 10.35 -4.72 14.76
N LYS A 223 10.29 -3.62 15.52
CA LYS A 223 9.39 -3.50 16.68
C LYS A 223 7.91 -3.61 16.30
N ILE A 224 7.54 -3.11 15.12
CA ILE A 224 6.17 -3.25 14.59
C ILE A 224 5.90 -4.72 14.27
N LEU A 225 6.82 -5.41 13.59
CA LEU A 225 6.73 -6.85 13.34
C LEU A 225 6.57 -7.63 14.65
N ASP A 226 7.45 -7.38 15.64
CA ASP A 226 7.41 -8.05 16.95
C ASP A 226 6.07 -7.81 17.66
N HIS A 227 5.50 -6.61 17.54
CA HIS A 227 4.17 -6.29 18.08
C HIS A 227 3.07 -7.17 17.47
N TYR A 228 3.04 -7.33 16.14
CA TYR A 228 2.03 -8.16 15.48
C TYR A 228 2.23 -9.65 15.76
N VAL A 229 3.48 -10.12 15.84
CA VAL A 229 3.79 -11.50 16.23
C VAL A 229 3.32 -11.76 17.67
N GLY A 230 3.52 -10.81 18.58
CA GLY A 230 3.02 -10.88 19.96
C GLY A 230 1.49 -10.94 20.07
N LEU A 231 0.76 -10.47 19.05
CA LEU A 231 -0.70 -10.58 18.96
C LEU A 231 -1.17 -11.93 18.37
N GLY A 232 -0.24 -12.82 18.01
CA GLY A 232 -0.55 -14.12 17.42
C GLY A 232 -0.60 -14.13 15.89
N SER A 233 -0.21 -13.05 15.22
CA SER A 233 -0.09 -13.04 13.75
C SER A 233 1.03 -13.95 13.30
N ALA A 234 0.77 -14.78 12.28
CA ALA A 234 1.79 -15.62 11.68
C ALA A 234 2.85 -14.76 10.96
N LEU A 235 4.14 -15.05 11.22
CA LEU A 235 5.28 -14.30 10.66
C LEU A 235 5.23 -14.18 9.13
N ASN A 236 4.79 -15.24 8.45
CA ASN A 236 4.70 -15.30 7.00
C ASN A 236 3.53 -14.49 6.40
N GLN A 237 2.56 -14.09 7.23
CA GLN A 237 1.41 -13.29 6.81
C GLN A 237 1.59 -11.80 7.12
N PHE A 238 2.57 -11.44 7.95
CA PHE A 238 2.79 -10.04 8.30
C PHE A 238 3.24 -9.23 7.08
N LYS A 239 2.55 -8.11 6.86
CA LYS A 239 2.93 -7.07 5.90
C LYS A 239 2.92 -5.74 6.62
N THR A 240 3.99 -4.97 6.48
CA THR A 240 4.03 -3.60 7.00
C THR A 240 2.87 -2.80 6.39
N PRO A 241 1.96 -2.23 7.21
CA PRO A 241 0.89 -1.39 6.67
C PRO A 241 1.52 -0.13 6.08
N ARG A 242 1.17 0.21 4.83
CA ARG A 242 1.70 1.43 4.18
C ARG A 242 0.96 2.69 4.59
N CYS A 243 -0.27 2.55 5.07
CA CYS A 243 -1.08 3.62 5.63
C CYS A 243 -1.60 3.15 6.99
N VAL A 244 -1.22 3.84 8.06
CA VAL A 244 -1.64 3.54 9.43
C VAL A 244 -2.85 4.41 9.76
N GLY A 245 -4.01 3.77 9.87
CA GLY A 245 -5.24 4.44 10.27
C GLY A 245 -5.18 4.95 11.72
N PRO A 246 -6.00 5.95 12.09
CA PRO A 246 -6.02 6.55 13.43
C PRO A 246 -6.42 5.56 14.53
N THR A 247 -7.09 4.47 14.18
CA THR A 247 -7.48 3.40 15.10
C THR A 247 -6.30 2.53 15.54
N ASN A 248 -5.19 2.52 14.80
CA ASN A 248 -4.03 1.69 15.13
C ASN A 248 -3.05 2.44 16.06
N GLN A 249 -3.53 2.81 17.24
CA GLN A 249 -2.82 3.64 18.21
C GLN A 249 -1.47 3.04 18.63
N ARG A 250 -1.38 1.71 18.73
CA ARG A 250 -0.15 1.06 19.18
C ARG A 250 0.97 1.17 18.16
N VAL A 251 0.67 1.00 16.87
CA VAL A 251 1.64 1.19 15.79
C VAL A 251 2.05 2.66 15.69
N LEU A 252 1.09 3.60 15.78
CA LEU A 252 1.40 5.04 15.81
C LEU A 252 2.29 5.41 16.99
N GLN A 253 2.05 4.84 18.18
CA GLN A 253 2.90 5.05 19.35
C GLN A 253 4.32 4.54 19.12
N ILE A 254 4.50 3.37 18.51
CA ILE A 254 5.83 2.84 18.15
C ILE A 254 6.52 3.79 17.17
N LEU A 255 5.82 4.26 16.14
CA LEU A 255 6.36 5.18 15.14
C LEU A 255 6.79 6.51 15.78
N CYS A 256 5.88 7.20 16.47
CA CYS A 256 6.13 8.50 17.08
C CYS A 256 7.24 8.46 18.14
N ASN A 257 7.32 7.40 18.96
CA ASN A 257 8.36 7.27 19.98
C ASN A 257 9.76 7.00 19.40
N ASN A 258 9.86 6.54 18.16
CA ASN A 258 11.12 6.22 17.50
C ASN A 258 11.51 7.23 16.41
N VAL A 259 10.85 8.39 16.33
CA VAL A 259 11.27 9.49 15.45
C VAL A 259 12.63 10.03 15.91
N ALA A 260 13.57 10.10 14.99
CA ALA A 260 14.89 10.68 15.18
C ALA A 260 14.98 12.10 14.62
N LYS A 261 14.37 12.35 13.46
CA LYS A 261 14.32 13.67 12.79
C LYS A 261 12.94 13.88 12.17
N SER A 262 12.53 15.14 12.07
CA SER A 262 11.29 15.54 11.37
C SER A 262 11.60 16.71 10.44
N HIS A 263 11.04 16.66 9.23
CA HIS A 263 11.15 17.69 8.21
C HIS A 263 9.78 17.95 7.62
N VAL A 264 9.43 19.22 7.44
CA VAL A 264 8.18 19.64 6.82
C VAL A 264 8.47 20.15 5.41
N SER A 265 7.64 19.85 4.43
CA SER A 265 7.78 20.29 3.04
C SER A 265 7.59 21.80 2.90
N SER A 266 8.33 22.42 1.99
CA SER A 266 8.15 23.82 1.58
C SER A 266 7.81 23.98 0.09
N THR A 267 7.31 22.93 -0.56
CA THR A 267 7.07 22.89 -2.02
C THR A 267 5.95 23.83 -2.49
N PHE A 268 4.94 24.06 -1.66
CA PHE A 268 3.74 24.83 -1.99
C PHE A 268 3.54 26.05 -1.06
N ASP A 269 4.61 26.46 -0.37
CA ASP A 269 4.60 27.60 0.55
C ASP A 269 4.49 28.96 -0.17
#